data_AF-A0A9W4TD19-F1
#
_entry.id   AF-A0A9W4TD19-F1
#
_cell.length_a   1.000
_cell.length_b   1.000
_cell.length_c   1.000
_cell.angle_alpha   90.00
_cell.angle_beta   90.00
_cell.angle_gamma   90.00
#
_symmetry.space_group_name_H-M   'P 1'
#
loop_
_entity.id
_entity.type
_entity.pdbx_description
1 polymer ?
#
loop_
_entity_poly.entity_id
_entity_poly.type
_entity_poly.pdbx_seq_one_letter_code
_entity_poly.pdbx_strand_id
1 'polypeptide(L)'
;LLVNIAFISVVPLQGSLNDGNLDQTIAATFFNNLFGGNEIVVRIFTFLIVLSVIGTASSNVWSVSRVIVATARSGFFLNYSPQLRYWHKYYETPINALVLQFVWISFIILIVGSSFTITNYELFSSFSMYSYWIFYVATGVGLL
;
A
#
# COMPACT_ATOMS: atom_id res chain seq x y z
N LEU A 1 3.34 -15.09 12.80
CA LEU A 1 3.91 -16.45 12.66
C LEU A 1 2.82 -17.53 12.56
N LEU A 2 1.86 -17.62 13.51
CA LEU A 2 0.73 -18.56 13.43
C LEU A 2 -0.07 -18.47 12.12
N VAL A 3 -0.35 -17.25 11.64
CA VAL A 3 -1.10 -17.04 10.39
C VAL A 3 -0.37 -17.64 9.18
N ASN A 4 0.95 -17.47 9.09
CA ASN A 4 1.74 -18.04 8.00
C ASN A 4 1.72 -19.58 8.03
N ILE A 5 1.74 -20.17 9.22
CA ILE A 5 1.62 -21.63 9.39
C ILE A 5 0.26 -22.12 8.89
N ALA A 6 -0.82 -21.41 9.22
CA ALA A 6 -2.16 -21.74 8.74
C ALA A 6 -2.25 -21.68 7.20
N PHE A 7 -1.71 -20.64 6.57
CA PHE A 7 -1.70 -20.51 5.10
C PHE A 7 -0.95 -21.64 4.41
N ILE A 8 0.25 -21.98 4.89
CA ILE A 8 1.07 -23.05 4.32
C ILE A 8 0.40 -24.42 4.48
N SER A 9 -0.36 -24.64 5.55
CA SER A 9 -1.03 -25.92 5.79
C SER A 9 -2.26 -26.18 4.91
N VAL A 10 -2.92 -25.12 4.41
CA VAL A 10 -4.20 -25.23 3.70
C VAL A 10 -4.06 -25.00 2.18
N VAL A 11 -3.08 -24.20 1.75
CA VAL A 11 -2.87 -23.90 0.33
C VAL A 11 -1.86 -24.91 -0.27
N PRO A 12 -2.26 -25.77 -1.22
CA PRO A 12 -1.34 -26.72 -1.84
C PRO A 12 -0.29 -26.00 -2.70
N LEU A 13 0.98 -26.17 -2.33
CA LEU A 13 2.13 -25.58 -3.04
C LEU A 13 2.32 -26.10 -4.48
N GLN A 14 1.84 -27.32 -4.78
CA GLN A 14 2.20 -28.04 -6.02
C GLN A 14 1.38 -27.66 -7.26
N GLY A 15 0.10 -27.28 -7.11
CA GLY A 15 -0.69 -26.69 -8.21
C GLY A 15 -0.47 -25.18 -8.37
N SER A 16 0.28 -24.60 -7.44
CA SER A 16 0.37 -23.16 -7.21
C SER A 16 1.53 -22.50 -7.98
N LEU A 17 2.69 -23.14 -8.04
CA LEU A 17 3.88 -22.56 -8.71
C LEU A 17 3.75 -22.39 -10.24
N ASN A 18 2.70 -22.94 -10.86
CA ASN A 18 2.52 -22.93 -12.31
C ASN A 18 1.61 -21.79 -12.81
N ASP A 19 0.89 -21.12 -11.92
CA ASP A 19 -0.07 -20.07 -12.26
C ASP A 19 0.41 -18.76 -11.62
N GLY A 20 1.08 -17.91 -12.40
CA GLY A 20 1.79 -16.70 -11.96
C GLY A 20 0.94 -15.59 -11.33
N ASN A 21 -0.29 -15.90 -10.91
CA ASN A 21 -1.30 -15.00 -10.37
C ASN A 21 -1.53 -15.15 -8.86
N LEU A 22 -0.87 -16.12 -8.20
CA LEU A 22 -1.14 -16.43 -6.79
C LEU A 22 -0.91 -15.28 -5.84
N ASP A 23 0.14 -14.49 -6.04
CA ASP A 23 0.53 -13.43 -5.11
C ASP A 23 -0.62 -12.45 -4.82
N GLN A 24 -1.54 -12.29 -5.77
CA GLN A 24 -2.66 -11.36 -5.67
C GLN A 24 -3.90 -11.98 -5.01
N THR A 25 -3.99 -13.31 -4.87
CA THR A 25 -5.25 -13.99 -4.49
C THR A 25 -5.08 -15.15 -3.49
N ILE A 26 -3.91 -15.31 -2.86
CA ILE A 26 -3.64 -16.34 -1.83
C ILE A 26 -4.73 -16.40 -0.75
N ALA A 27 -5.23 -15.25 -0.29
CA ALA A 27 -6.25 -15.22 0.76
C ALA A 27 -7.60 -15.79 0.31
N ALA A 28 -8.04 -15.49 -0.92
CA ALA A 28 -9.29 -16.06 -1.44
C ALA A 28 -9.15 -17.55 -1.75
N THR A 29 -8.00 -18.00 -2.26
CA THR A 29 -7.70 -19.42 -2.47
C THR A 29 -7.66 -20.19 -1.16
N PHE A 30 -7.10 -19.60 -0.10
CA PHE A 30 -7.12 -20.16 1.25
C PHE A 30 -8.55 -20.33 1.79
N PHE A 31 -9.39 -19.30 1.68
CA PHE A 31 -10.77 -19.39 2.16
C PHE A 31 -11.63 -20.34 1.32
N ASN A 32 -11.38 -20.43 0.02
CA ASN A 32 -12.06 -21.40 -0.85
C ASN A 32 -11.74 -22.85 -0.47
N ASN A 33 -10.46 -23.14 -0.23
CA ASN A 33 -10.00 -24.47 0.16
C ASN A 33 -10.40 -24.83 1.60
N LEU A 34 -10.41 -23.85 2.52
CA LEU A 34 -10.79 -24.06 3.92
C LEU A 34 -12.29 -24.36 4.10
N PHE A 35 -13.15 -23.70 3.32
CA PHE A 35 -14.62 -23.82 3.44
C PHE A 35 -15.26 -24.72 2.39
N GLY A 36 -14.46 -25.50 1.65
CA GLY A 36 -14.95 -26.54 0.74
C GLY A 36 -15.87 -26.04 -0.38
N GLY A 37 -15.63 -24.82 -0.89
CA GLY A 37 -16.41 -24.26 -2.00
C GLY A 37 -17.77 -23.65 -1.64
N ASN A 38 -18.06 -23.39 -0.36
CA ASN A 38 -19.26 -22.61 -0.01
C ASN A 38 -19.10 -21.14 -0.45
N GLU A 39 -19.65 -20.83 -1.62
CA GLU A 39 -19.53 -19.53 -2.29
C GLU A 39 -19.94 -18.34 -1.41
N ILE A 40 -20.94 -18.52 -0.54
CA ILE A 40 -21.46 -17.45 0.33
C ILE A 40 -20.41 -17.05 1.37
N VAL A 41 -19.76 -18.03 1.99
CA VAL A 41 -18.76 -17.81 3.04
C VAL A 41 -17.51 -17.17 2.44
N VAL A 42 -17.02 -17.69 1.31
CA VAL A 42 -15.86 -17.15 0.59
C VAL A 42 -16.08 -15.68 0.18
N ARG A 43 -17.30 -15.35 -0.27
CA ARG A 43 -17.66 -13.98 -0.67
C ARG A 43 -17.66 -13.01 0.51
N ILE A 44 -18.20 -13.43 1.66
CA ILE A 44 -18.18 -12.63 2.89
C ILE A 44 -16.74 -12.36 3.33
N PHE A 45 -15.89 -13.39 3.39
CA PHE A 45 -14.49 -13.20 3.79
C PHE A 45 -13.70 -12.33 2.80
N THR A 46 -13.90 -12.51 1.49
CA THR A 46 -13.30 -11.65 0.47
C THR A 46 -13.72 -10.19 0.67
N PHE A 47 -15.00 -9.94 0.97
CA PHE A 47 -15.49 -8.59 1.28
C PHE A 47 -14.81 -8.00 2.53
N LEU A 48 -14.66 -8.77 3.61
CA LEU A 48 -13.95 -8.32 4.82
C LEU A 48 -12.49 -7.96 4.53
N ILE A 49 -11.81 -8.73 3.68
CA ILE A 49 -10.42 -8.45 3.28
C ILE A 49 -10.35 -7.14 2.50
N VAL A 50 -11.21 -6.96 1.50
CA VAL A 50 -11.28 -5.72 0.70
C VAL A 50 -11.58 -4.52 1.61
N LEU A 51 -12.50 -4.66 2.55
CA LEU A 51 -12.84 -3.63 3.52
C LEU A 51 -11.62 -3.25 4.39
N SER A 52 -10.84 -4.24 4.85
CA SER A 52 -9.60 -4.00 5.59
C SER A 52 -8.58 -3.23 4.75
N VAL A 53 -8.39 -3.62 3.49
CA VAL A 53 -7.44 -2.95 2.57
C VAL A 53 -7.84 -1.49 2.34
N ILE A 54 -9.14 -1.22 2.13
CA ILE A 54 -9.67 0.14 1.98
C ILE A 54 -9.44 0.96 3.26
N GLY A 55 -9.67 0.37 4.44
CA GLY A 55 -9.43 1.02 5.72
C GLY A 55 -7.96 1.42 5.90
N THR A 56 -7.04 0.49 5.62
CA THR A 56 -5.60 0.77 5.66
C THR A 56 -5.22 1.87 4.66
N ALA A 57 -5.70 1.80 3.41
CA ALA A 57 -5.42 2.81 2.40
C ALA A 57 -5.90 4.21 2.81
N SER A 58 -7.12 4.32 3.34
CA SER A 58 -7.69 5.58 3.84
C SER A 58 -6.82 6.19 4.96
N SER A 59 -6.41 5.38 5.93
CA SER A 59 -5.57 5.84 7.05
C SER A 59 -4.20 6.35 6.59
N ASN A 60 -3.61 5.68 5.59
CA ASN A 60 -2.31 6.07 5.04
C ASN A 60 -2.36 7.38 4.26
N VAL A 61 -3.43 7.62 3.49
CA VAL A 61 -3.62 8.90 2.75
C VAL A 61 -3.61 10.09 3.72
N TRP A 62 -4.30 9.96 4.86
CA TRP A 62 -4.31 11.00 5.88
C TRP A 62 -2.97 11.19 6.58
N SER A 63 -2.27 10.09 6.88
CA SER A 63 -0.96 10.15 7.53
C SER A 63 0.08 10.86 6.66
N VAL A 64 0.18 10.48 5.38
CA VAL A 64 1.16 11.04 4.44
C VAL A 64 0.91 12.52 4.17
N SER A 65 -0.35 12.93 4.03
CA SER A 65 -0.69 14.34 3.81
C SER A 65 -0.19 15.24 4.95
N ARG A 66 -0.26 14.78 6.22
CA ARG A 66 0.28 15.53 7.37
C ARG A 66 1.80 15.63 7.35
N VAL A 67 2.50 14.59 6.89
CA VAL A 67 3.96 14.61 6.74
C VAL A 67 4.37 15.67 5.71
N ILE A 68 3.71 15.72 4.55
CA ILE A 68 4.00 16.71 3.50
C ILE A 68 3.84 18.14 4.04
N VAL A 69 2.80 18.39 4.82
CA VAL A 69 2.55 19.69 5.44
C VAL A 69 3.61 20.05 6.48
N ALA A 70 4.05 19.09 7.30
CA ALA A 70 5.13 19.30 8.27
C ALA A 70 6.44 19.65 7.53
N THR A 71 6.76 18.94 6.46
CA THR A 71 7.92 19.22 5.61
C THR A 71 7.83 20.60 4.95
N ALA A 72 6.64 20.99 4.48
CA ALA A 72 6.38 22.32 3.93
C ALA A 72 6.53 23.43 4.99
N ARG A 73 6.14 23.18 6.25
CA ARG A 73 6.36 24.11 7.38
C ARG A 73 7.83 24.30 7.71
N SER A 74 8.64 23.23 7.64
CA SER A 74 10.10 23.28 7.85
C SER A 74 10.89 23.92 6.69
N GLY A 75 10.22 24.38 5.63
CA GLY A 75 10.87 25.12 4.53
C GLY A 75 11.68 24.26 3.55
N PHE A 76 11.62 22.92 3.66
CA PHE A 76 12.33 22.01 2.75
C PHE A 76 11.90 22.16 1.28
N PHE A 77 10.66 22.61 1.02
CA PHE A 77 10.15 22.90 -0.33
C PHE A 77 10.22 24.40 -0.63
N LEU A 78 11.43 24.94 -0.83
CA LEU A 78 11.70 26.39 -0.93
C LEU A 78 10.83 27.18 -1.95
N ASN A 79 10.28 26.55 -2.99
CA ASN A 79 9.44 27.24 -3.99
C ASN A 79 7.91 27.02 -3.87
N TYR A 80 7.45 25.88 -3.35
CA TYR A 80 6.00 25.57 -3.24
C TYR A 80 5.46 25.58 -1.80
N SER A 81 6.32 25.90 -0.81
CA SER A 81 6.00 25.96 0.62
C SER A 81 4.73 26.77 0.98
N PRO A 82 4.43 27.96 0.41
CA PRO A 82 3.28 28.74 0.88
C PRO A 82 1.92 28.14 0.45
N GLN A 83 1.84 27.45 -0.70
CA GLN A 83 0.60 26.86 -1.19
C GLN A 83 0.29 25.51 -0.53
N LEU A 84 1.33 24.71 -0.22
CA LEU A 84 1.15 23.42 0.48
C LEU A 84 0.92 23.55 1.99
N ARG A 85 1.27 24.70 2.57
CA ARG A 85 1.01 25.01 3.99
C ARG A 85 -0.42 25.49 4.24
N TYR A 86 -1.24 25.67 3.20
CA TYR A 86 -2.60 26.17 3.35
C TYR A 86 -3.51 25.10 3.96
N TRP A 87 -4.01 25.38 5.16
CA TRP A 87 -5.04 24.59 5.83
C TRP A 87 -6.39 25.20 5.51
N HIS A 88 -7.36 24.37 5.10
CA HIS A 88 -8.71 24.85 4.93
C HIS A 88 -9.29 25.26 6.30
N LYS A 89 -9.76 26.51 6.44
CA LYS A 89 -10.09 27.15 7.72
C LYS A 89 -11.22 26.46 8.50
N TYR A 90 -12.11 25.73 7.82
CA TYR A 90 -13.30 25.12 8.43
C TYR A 90 -13.15 23.63 8.72
N TYR A 91 -12.38 22.90 7.90
CA TYR A 91 -12.21 21.46 8.01
C TYR A 91 -10.82 21.06 8.53
N GLU A 92 -9.94 22.04 8.71
CA GLU A 92 -8.53 21.82 9.08
C GLU A 92 -7.91 20.72 8.22
N THR A 93 -8.19 20.74 6.92
CA THR A 93 -7.69 19.74 5.99
C THR A 93 -6.64 20.35 5.05
N PRO A 94 -5.50 19.67 4.87
CA PRO A 94 -4.51 20.08 3.88
C PRO A 94 -4.90 19.56 2.49
N ILE A 95 -5.86 20.24 1.87
CA ILE A 95 -6.42 19.87 0.55
C ILE A 95 -5.33 19.86 -0.54
N ASN A 96 -4.43 20.84 -0.53
CA ASN A 96 -3.37 20.94 -1.53
C ASN A 96 -2.34 19.82 -1.43
N ALA A 97 -2.04 19.35 -0.21
CA ALA A 97 -1.13 18.22 0.01
C ALA A 97 -1.78 16.89 -0.43
N LEU A 98 -3.10 16.73 -0.20
CA LEU A 98 -3.86 15.58 -0.68
C LEU A 98 -3.87 15.50 -2.22
N VAL A 99 -4.10 16.62 -2.90
CA VAL A 99 -4.10 16.68 -4.37
C VAL A 99 -2.71 16.37 -4.92
N LEU A 100 -1.65 16.93 -4.34
CA LEU A 100 -0.29 16.61 -4.76
C LEU A 100 0.00 15.11 -4.63
N GLN A 101 -0.35 14.51 -3.48
CA GLN A 101 -0.18 13.07 -3.25
C GLN A 101 -0.98 12.25 -4.27
N PHE A 102 -2.21 12.63 -4.57
CA PHE A 102 -3.05 11.94 -5.55
C PHE A 102 -2.45 12.00 -6.96
N VAL A 103 -2.01 13.17 -7.41
CA VAL A 103 -1.37 13.36 -8.71
C VAL A 103 -0.09 12.54 -8.79
N TRP A 104 0.74 12.58 -7.73
CA TRP A 104 2.00 11.85 -7.67
C TRP A 104 1.81 10.33 -7.74
N ILE A 105 0.88 9.78 -6.96
CA ILE A 105 0.58 8.34 -6.96
C ILE A 105 -0.01 7.91 -8.31
N SER A 106 -0.94 8.69 -8.87
CA SER A 106 -1.54 8.40 -10.18
C SER A 106 -0.49 8.39 -11.29
N PHE A 107 0.45 9.33 -11.26
CA PHE A 107 1.57 9.40 -12.20
C PHE A 107 2.46 8.17 -12.11
N ILE A 108 2.84 7.76 -10.89
CA ILE A 108 3.65 6.56 -10.66
C ILE A 108 2.93 5.31 -11.17
N ILE A 109 1.65 5.13 -10.84
CA ILE A 109 0.88 3.96 -11.27
C ILE A 109 0.76 3.92 -12.80
N LEU A 110 0.44 5.05 -13.44
CA LEU A 110 0.24 5.09 -14.89
C LEU A 110 1.53 4.90 -15.68
N ILE A 111 2.66 5.47 -15.23
CA ILE A 111 3.93 5.35 -15.96
C ILE A 111 4.61 4.04 -15.64
N VAL A 112 4.78 3.70 -14.36
CA VAL A 112 5.51 2.50 -13.96
C VAL A 112 4.67 1.25 -14.27
N GLY A 113 3.36 1.29 -14.01
CA GLY A 113 2.47 0.14 -14.25
C GLY A 113 2.17 -0.14 -15.73
N SER A 114 2.46 0.80 -16.63
CA SER A 114 2.30 0.62 -18.08
C SER A 114 3.61 0.20 -18.77
N SER A 115 4.77 0.49 -18.16
CA SER A 115 6.07 0.36 -18.83
C SER A 115 6.79 -0.99 -18.63
N PHE A 116 6.38 -1.80 -17.66
CA PHE A 116 7.09 -3.04 -17.31
C PHE A 116 6.21 -4.29 -17.43
N THR A 117 6.82 -5.40 -17.84
CA THR A 117 6.17 -6.72 -18.07
C THR A 117 6.17 -7.64 -16.84
N ILE A 118 6.84 -7.25 -15.76
CA ILE A 118 6.79 -7.94 -14.46
C ILE A 118 5.40 -7.72 -13.85
N THR A 119 4.93 -8.63 -13.00
CA THR A 119 3.67 -8.39 -12.28
C THR A 119 3.75 -7.05 -11.53
N ASN A 120 2.81 -6.14 -11.78
CA ASN A 120 2.82 -4.79 -11.21
C ASN A 120 2.96 -4.83 -9.67
N TYR A 121 2.42 -5.86 -9.03
CA TYR A 121 2.53 -6.09 -7.59
C TYR A 121 3.98 -6.28 -7.12
N GLU A 122 4.76 -7.16 -7.74
CA GLU A 122 6.13 -7.47 -7.32
C GLU A 122 7.05 -6.25 -7.46
N LEU A 123 6.88 -5.50 -8.55
CA LEU A 123 7.61 -4.25 -8.79
C LEU A 123 7.33 -3.21 -7.71
N PHE A 124 6.05 -2.93 -7.42
CA PHE A 124 5.69 -1.95 -6.40
C PHE A 124 6.09 -2.39 -4.98
N SER A 125 5.98 -3.68 -4.69
CA SER A 125 6.38 -4.25 -3.39
C SER A 125 7.88 -4.11 -3.17
N SER A 126 8.69 -4.52 -4.15
CA SER A 126 10.15 -4.44 -4.09
C SER A 126 10.63 -2.99 -4.01
N PHE A 127 10.06 -2.10 -4.83
CA PHE A 127 10.39 -0.68 -4.80
C PHE A 127 10.09 -0.05 -3.43
N SER A 128 8.93 -0.36 -2.85
CA SER A 128 8.57 0.12 -1.52
C SER A 128 9.54 -0.41 -0.46
N MET A 129 9.85 -1.70 -0.49
CA MET A 129 10.79 -2.33 0.43
C MET A 129 12.16 -1.64 0.38
N TYR A 130 12.79 -1.55 -0.80
CA TYR A 130 14.11 -0.91 -0.94
C TYR A 130 14.12 0.56 -0.45
N SER A 131 13.05 1.31 -0.73
CA SER A 131 12.89 2.68 -0.21
C SER A 131 12.88 2.71 1.32
N TYR A 132 12.13 1.83 1.98
CA TYR A 132 12.11 1.76 3.44
C TYR A 132 13.48 1.41 4.04
N TRP A 133 14.20 0.47 3.44
CA TRP A 133 15.53 0.06 3.92
C TRP A 133 16.53 1.22 3.90
N ILE A 134 16.52 2.06 2.86
CA ILE A 134 17.44 3.20 2.78
C ILE A 134 17.22 4.17 3.96
N PHE A 135 15.96 4.45 4.32
CA PHE A 135 15.63 5.37 5.40
C PHE A 135 15.91 4.78 6.78
N TYR A 136 15.71 3.46 6.96
CA TYR A 136 16.09 2.80 8.20
C TYR A 136 17.60 2.78 8.43
N VAL A 137 18.39 2.53 7.38
CA VAL A 137 19.86 2.62 7.48
C VAL A 137 20.29 4.05 7.76
N ALA A 138 19.75 5.04 7.05
CA ALA A 138 20.09 6.44 7.28
C ALA A 138 19.75 6.89 8.71
N THR A 139 18.60 6.47 9.24
CA THR A 139 18.21 6.77 10.63
C THR A 139 19.12 6.05 11.62
N GLY A 140 19.48 4.79 11.36
CA GLY A 140 20.40 4.03 12.20
C GLY A 140 21.79 4.64 12.28
N VAL A 141 22.35 5.08 11.14
CA VAL A 141 23.63 5.80 11.10
C VAL A 141 23.52 7.16 11.78
N GLY A 142 22.41 7.88 11.59
CA GLY A 142 22.20 9.20 12.22
C GLY A 142 22.00 9.15 13.74
N LEU A 143 21.73 7.97 14.31
CA LEU A 143 21.56 7.78 15.76
C LEU A 143 22.88 7.39 16.48
N LEU A 144 23.90 6.96 15.72
CA LEU A 144 25.25 6.68 16.20
C LEU A 144 26.10 7.96 16.25
#